data_AF-A0A9D5G9N1-F1
#
_entry.id   AF-A0A9D5G9N1-F1
#
_cell.length_a   1.000
_cell.length_b   1.000
_cell.length_c   1.000
_cell.angle_alpha   90.00
_cell.angle_beta   90.00
_cell.angle_gamma   90.00
#
_symmetry.space_group_name_H-M   'P 1'
#
loop_
_entity.id
_entity.type
_entity.pdbx_description
1 polymer ?
#
loop_
_entity_poly.entity_id
_entity_poly.type
_entity_poly.pdbx_seq_one_letter_code
_entity_poly.pdbx_strand_id
1 'polypeptide(L)'
;MESVAKTRKRVAGAYKDWLKETYETQLSEMGSKKTRSQLPAIDVSGAWADVGIQSKPLAWIVEFSRDVNGPWVASLPPSNYPNRLGGSFNSKSPLQGVLSRILPVARVSAAPRRTEVHTYWEWAMAFVFPGRPAFQTKGSSGGVIEFDPASGRLWSPVEGAEIDQPYVESALFKLVPDGERWGAAIDLTYGQATEALARFVHVSNATPPKEQNE
;
A
#
# COMPACT_ATOMS: atom_id res chain seq x y z
N MET A 1 1.78 18.85 -16.78
CA MET A 1 1.67 18.08 -15.52
C MET A 1 2.33 16.72 -15.73
N GLU A 2 3.28 16.32 -14.89
CA GLU A 2 3.91 14.99 -14.99
C GLU A 2 2.87 13.92 -14.63
N SER A 3 2.83 12.81 -15.37
CA SER A 3 1.87 11.75 -15.08
C SER A 3 2.30 10.95 -13.84
N VAL A 4 1.32 10.52 -13.02
CA VAL A 4 1.57 9.69 -11.83
C VAL A 4 2.35 8.42 -12.17
N ALA A 5 2.13 7.85 -13.36
CA ALA A 5 2.89 6.70 -13.84
C ALA A 5 4.40 7.00 -13.98
N LYS A 6 4.77 8.20 -14.42
CA LYS A 6 6.17 8.63 -14.52
C LYS A 6 6.77 8.91 -13.14
N THR A 7 6.03 9.58 -12.26
CA THR A 7 6.43 9.81 -10.85
C THR A 7 6.66 8.50 -10.12
N ARG A 8 5.76 7.51 -10.28
CA ARG A 8 5.88 6.17 -9.67
C ARG A 8 7.16 5.46 -10.12
N LYS A 9 7.50 5.51 -11.41
CA LYS A 9 8.77 4.95 -11.92
C LYS A 9 9.99 5.63 -11.30
N ARG A 10 9.97 6.96 -11.14
CA ARG A 10 11.05 7.71 -10.49
C ARG A 10 11.19 7.32 -9.02
N VAL A 11 10.09 7.25 -8.27
CA VAL A 11 10.11 6.81 -6.86
C VAL A 11 10.65 5.39 -6.74
N ALA A 12 10.20 4.45 -7.58
CA ALA A 12 10.71 3.08 -7.57
C ALA A 12 12.22 3.02 -7.88
N GLY A 13 12.71 3.84 -8.83
CA GLY A 13 14.13 3.96 -9.14
C GLY A 13 14.93 4.50 -7.97
N ALA A 14 14.54 5.65 -7.43
CA ALA A 14 15.22 6.26 -6.28
C ALA A 14 15.23 5.36 -5.05
N TYR A 15 14.12 4.68 -4.76
CA TYR A 15 14.02 3.72 -3.66
C TYR A 15 14.94 2.52 -3.88
N LYS A 16 15.03 2.01 -5.12
CA LYS A 16 15.96 0.93 -5.47
C LYS A 16 17.42 1.35 -5.26
N ASP A 17 17.79 2.55 -5.68
CA ASP A 17 19.15 3.06 -5.55
C ASP A 17 19.50 3.24 -4.06
N TRP A 18 18.61 3.83 -3.28
CA TRP A 18 18.77 3.98 -1.83
C TRP A 18 18.90 2.65 -1.09
N LEU A 19 18.08 1.65 -1.42
CA LEU A 19 18.19 0.30 -0.85
C LEU A 19 19.57 -0.32 -1.11
N LYS A 20 20.11 -0.12 -2.32
CA LYS A 20 21.42 -0.63 -2.70
C LYS A 20 22.54 0.08 -1.95
N GLU A 21 22.45 1.40 -1.79
CA GLU A 21 23.45 2.20 -1.10
C GLU A 21 23.46 1.98 0.41
N THR A 22 22.28 1.81 1.01
CA THR A 22 22.13 1.77 2.49
C THR A 22 22.21 0.36 3.05
N TYR A 23 21.65 -0.62 2.35
CA TYR A 23 21.49 -2.00 2.87
C TYR A 23 22.12 -3.06 1.98
N GLU A 24 22.86 -2.67 0.93
CA GLU A 24 23.42 -3.58 -0.08
C GLU A 24 22.37 -4.50 -0.72
N THR A 25 21.11 -4.04 -0.79
CA THR A 25 19.98 -4.82 -1.26
C THR A 25 19.31 -4.22 -2.50
N GLN A 26 18.26 -4.88 -3.01
CA GLN A 26 17.54 -4.43 -4.19
C GLN A 26 16.02 -4.49 -4.01
N LEU A 27 15.34 -3.52 -4.62
CA LEU A 27 13.90 -3.58 -4.84
C LEU A 27 13.61 -4.70 -5.86
N SER A 28 12.89 -5.74 -5.43
CA SER A 28 12.56 -6.88 -6.32
C SER A 28 11.24 -6.72 -7.08
N GLU A 29 10.69 -5.49 -7.10
CA GLU A 29 9.34 -5.11 -7.54
C GLU A 29 8.28 -5.35 -6.46
N MET A 30 7.45 -4.33 -6.23
CA MET A 30 6.13 -4.51 -5.63
C MET A 30 5.17 -3.43 -6.13
N GLY A 31 3.88 -3.76 -6.11
CA GLY A 31 2.85 -3.03 -6.84
C GLY A 31 2.75 -3.43 -8.31
N SER A 32 1.55 -3.30 -8.89
CA SER A 32 1.33 -3.66 -10.29
C SER A 32 1.94 -2.66 -11.28
N LYS A 33 2.61 -3.18 -12.32
CA LYS A 33 2.98 -2.40 -13.53
C LYS A 33 1.78 -1.86 -14.30
N LYS A 34 0.58 -2.42 -14.06
CA LYS A 34 -0.65 -2.01 -14.74
C LYS A 34 -0.95 -0.54 -14.43
N THR A 35 -1.29 0.21 -15.47
CA THR A 35 -1.81 1.57 -15.32
C THR A 35 -3.20 1.55 -14.70
N ARG A 36 -3.70 2.69 -14.22
CA ARG A 36 -4.99 2.77 -13.53
C ARG A 36 -6.15 2.22 -14.38
N SER A 37 -6.16 2.49 -15.68
CA SER A 37 -7.16 1.99 -16.62
C SER A 37 -7.09 0.48 -16.89
N GLN A 38 -5.99 -0.18 -16.51
CA GLN A 38 -5.78 -1.63 -16.66
C GLN A 38 -6.06 -2.42 -15.37
N LEU A 39 -6.32 -1.73 -14.26
CA LEU A 39 -6.67 -2.37 -13.00
C LEU A 39 -8.13 -2.82 -13.03
N PRO A 40 -8.46 -3.90 -12.29
CA PRO A 40 -9.86 -4.32 -12.10
C PRO A 40 -10.74 -3.18 -11.57
N ALA A 41 -12.05 -3.31 -11.73
CA ALA A 41 -12.97 -2.33 -11.19
C ALA A 41 -12.96 -2.35 -9.65
N ILE A 42 -13.22 -1.18 -9.06
CA ILE A 42 -13.59 -1.04 -7.65
C ILE A 42 -15.10 -0.88 -7.63
N ASP A 43 -15.79 -1.64 -6.79
CA ASP A 43 -17.24 -1.59 -6.69
C ASP A 43 -17.72 -0.39 -5.83
N VAL A 44 -19.04 -0.26 -5.69
CA VAL A 44 -19.66 0.84 -4.94
C VAL A 44 -19.30 0.85 -3.45
N SER A 45 -18.87 -0.27 -2.88
CA SER A 45 -18.47 -0.39 -1.48
C SER A 45 -17.07 0.21 -1.22
N GLY A 46 -16.29 0.41 -2.28
CA GLY A 46 -14.92 0.86 -2.23
C GLY A 46 -13.90 -0.27 -2.20
N ALA A 47 -14.33 -1.53 -2.35
CA ALA A 47 -13.46 -2.69 -2.47
C ALA A 47 -13.24 -3.09 -3.93
N TRP A 48 -12.27 -3.97 -4.21
CA TRP A 48 -12.17 -4.59 -5.54
C TRP A 48 -13.45 -5.35 -5.86
N ALA A 49 -14.01 -5.13 -7.05
CA ALA A 49 -15.25 -5.80 -7.48
C ALA A 49 -15.05 -7.32 -7.66
N ASP A 50 -13.84 -7.76 -7.99
CA ASP A 50 -13.48 -9.17 -8.11
C ASP A 50 -12.92 -9.69 -6.77
N VAL A 51 -13.63 -10.64 -6.16
CA VAL A 51 -13.25 -11.30 -4.89
C VAL A 51 -11.91 -12.04 -5.02
N GLY A 52 -11.61 -12.61 -6.18
CA GLY A 52 -10.33 -13.28 -6.44
C GLY A 52 -9.17 -12.28 -6.35
N ILE A 53 -9.36 -11.05 -6.83
CA ILE A 53 -8.35 -9.98 -6.73
C ILE A 53 -8.18 -9.54 -5.28
N GLN A 54 -9.23 -9.50 -4.46
CA GLN A 54 -9.10 -9.17 -3.03
C GLN A 54 -8.12 -10.11 -2.31
N SER A 55 -8.04 -11.38 -2.74
CA SER A 55 -7.13 -12.35 -2.13
C SER A 55 -5.64 -12.13 -2.49
N LYS A 56 -5.33 -11.42 -3.57
CA LYS A 56 -3.97 -11.05 -3.99
C LYS A 56 -3.99 -9.72 -4.74
N PRO A 57 -4.21 -8.61 -4.03
CA PRO A 57 -4.58 -7.35 -4.66
C PRO A 57 -3.41 -6.70 -5.39
N LEU A 58 -3.70 -6.02 -6.51
CA LEU A 58 -2.69 -5.34 -7.31
C LEU A 58 -2.26 -3.98 -6.72
N ALA A 59 -3.07 -3.47 -5.80
CA ALA A 59 -2.85 -2.28 -5.00
C ALA A 59 -3.74 -2.35 -3.76
N TRP A 60 -3.29 -1.74 -2.67
CA TRP A 60 -4.07 -1.55 -1.46
C TRP A 60 -5.08 -0.43 -1.68
N ILE A 61 -6.33 -0.62 -1.23
CA ILE A 61 -7.35 0.41 -1.33
C ILE A 61 -7.53 1.03 0.05
N VAL A 62 -7.41 2.37 0.11
CA VAL A 62 -7.69 3.14 1.31
C VAL A 62 -8.89 4.03 1.05
N GLU A 63 -9.82 4.03 1.99
CA GLU A 63 -10.99 4.88 1.97
C GLU A 63 -10.77 6.16 2.77
N PHE A 64 -11.17 7.29 2.19
CA PHE A 64 -11.26 8.58 2.86
C PHE A 64 -12.72 8.90 3.16
N SER A 65 -13.02 9.29 4.39
CA SER A 65 -14.35 9.70 4.81
C SER A 65 -14.26 10.82 5.85
N ARG A 66 -15.36 11.55 6.06
CA ARG A 66 -15.49 12.51 7.15
C ARG A 66 -16.93 12.57 7.60
N ASP A 67 -17.14 12.88 8.86
CA ASP A 67 -18.45 13.32 9.35
C ASP A 67 -18.75 14.75 8.84
N VAL A 68 -20.00 15.19 9.01
CA VAL A 68 -20.43 16.55 8.62
C VAL A 68 -19.55 17.57 9.34
N ASN A 69 -18.75 18.31 8.57
CA ASN A 69 -17.74 19.28 9.03
C ASN A 69 -16.55 18.70 9.82
N GLY A 70 -16.42 17.38 9.90
CA GLY A 70 -15.27 16.73 10.52
C GLY A 70 -14.01 16.74 9.63
N PRO A 71 -12.83 16.45 10.21
CA PRO A 71 -11.62 16.23 9.42
C PRO A 71 -11.77 14.98 8.54
N TRP A 72 -11.02 14.94 7.43
CA TRP A 72 -10.89 13.71 6.65
C TRP A 72 -10.11 12.65 7.42
N VAL A 73 -10.64 11.45 7.42
CA VAL A 73 -10.11 10.25 8.07
C VAL A 73 -9.88 9.17 7.02
N ALA A 74 -8.72 8.54 7.07
CA ALA A 74 -8.41 7.34 6.29
C ALA A 74 -8.84 6.09 7.06
N SER A 75 -9.41 5.13 6.35
CA SER A 75 -9.81 3.82 6.88
C SER A 75 -9.77 2.76 5.78
N LEU A 76 -10.08 1.52 6.11
CA LEU A 76 -10.20 0.45 5.13
C LEU A 76 -11.63 0.29 4.66
N PRO A 77 -11.87 0.06 3.36
CA PRO A 77 -13.19 -0.29 2.88
C PRO A 77 -13.60 -1.67 3.42
N PRO A 78 -14.90 -1.92 3.63
CA PRO A 78 -15.40 -3.23 3.98
C PRO A 78 -15.11 -4.20 2.83
N SER A 79 -14.30 -5.21 3.11
CA SER A 79 -13.91 -6.25 2.13
C SER A 79 -13.55 -7.54 2.87
N ASN A 80 -13.34 -8.63 2.15
CA ASN A 80 -12.95 -9.90 2.76
C ASN A 80 -11.51 -9.87 3.29
N TYR A 81 -10.65 -9.07 2.67
CA TYR A 81 -9.21 -9.00 2.99
C TYR A 81 -8.71 -7.54 2.96
N PRO A 82 -9.20 -6.66 3.86
CA PRO A 82 -8.94 -5.22 3.80
C PRO A 82 -7.49 -4.85 4.12
N ASN A 83 -6.81 -5.65 4.94
CA ASN A 83 -5.42 -5.44 5.35
C ASN A 83 -4.41 -5.91 4.30
N ARG A 84 -4.89 -6.56 3.22
CA ARG A 84 -4.02 -7.30 2.34
C ARG A 84 -3.28 -6.39 1.36
N LEU A 85 -1.96 -6.48 1.41
CA LEU A 85 -1.04 -5.95 0.42
C LEU A 85 -0.64 -7.09 -0.52
N GLY A 86 -0.80 -6.89 -1.82
CA GLY A 86 -0.33 -7.86 -2.81
C GLY A 86 0.93 -7.38 -3.51
N GLY A 87 1.88 -8.29 -3.64
CA GLY A 87 3.16 -8.04 -4.30
C GLY A 87 3.47 -9.08 -5.36
N SER A 88 3.97 -8.60 -6.50
CA SER A 88 4.68 -9.44 -7.48
C SER A 88 6.15 -9.07 -7.41
N PHE A 89 7.01 -10.07 -7.25
CA PHE A 89 8.45 -9.85 -7.10
C PHE A 89 9.25 -10.84 -7.95
N ASN A 90 10.47 -10.45 -8.30
CA ASN A 90 11.40 -11.35 -8.96
C ASN A 90 11.97 -12.36 -7.95
N SER A 91 11.75 -13.66 -8.22
CA SER A 91 12.21 -14.76 -7.38
C SER A 91 13.72 -15.01 -7.42
N LYS A 92 14.45 -14.32 -8.32
CA LYS A 92 15.89 -14.53 -8.56
C LYS A 92 16.82 -13.66 -7.70
N SER A 93 16.30 -12.69 -6.94
CA SER A 93 17.08 -11.80 -6.06
C SER A 93 16.60 -11.92 -4.62
N PRO A 94 17.48 -11.84 -3.61
CA PRO A 94 17.05 -11.65 -2.24
C PRO A 94 16.25 -10.35 -2.17
N LEU A 95 14.95 -10.47 -1.89
CA LEU A 95 14.06 -9.32 -1.74
C LEU A 95 14.20 -8.85 -0.30
N GLN A 96 14.62 -7.60 -0.09
CA GLN A 96 14.58 -6.98 1.24
C GLN A 96 13.84 -5.64 1.23
N GLY A 97 13.31 -5.20 0.08
CA GLY A 97 12.52 -3.97 -0.01
C GLY A 97 11.20 -4.17 -0.75
N VAL A 98 10.08 -3.83 -0.10
CA VAL A 98 8.72 -3.77 -0.67
C VAL A 98 8.36 -2.34 -1.05
N LEU A 99 7.58 -2.18 -2.13
CA LEU A 99 6.90 -0.93 -2.46
C LEU A 99 5.44 -1.21 -2.86
N SER A 100 4.50 -1.09 -1.94
CA SER A 100 3.08 -1.33 -2.18
C SER A 100 2.39 -0.11 -2.78
N ARG A 101 1.59 -0.31 -3.82
CA ARG A 101 0.76 0.76 -4.42
C ARG A 101 -0.50 0.97 -3.59
N ILE A 102 -0.86 2.23 -3.33
CA ILE A 102 -2.10 2.61 -2.63
C ILE A 102 -3.01 3.38 -3.59
N LEU A 103 -4.30 3.02 -3.61
CA LEU A 103 -5.35 3.67 -4.37
C LEU A 103 -6.39 4.26 -3.42
N PRO A 104 -6.77 5.53 -3.60
CA PRO A 104 -7.82 6.13 -2.81
C PRO A 104 -9.21 5.79 -3.35
N VAL A 105 -10.16 5.69 -2.42
CA VAL A 105 -11.60 5.89 -2.64
C VAL A 105 -12.12 6.89 -1.61
N ALA A 106 -13.20 7.60 -1.92
CA ALA A 106 -13.83 8.55 -1.01
C ALA A 106 -15.28 8.11 -0.74
N ARG A 107 -15.66 8.01 0.54
CA ARG A 107 -17.04 7.70 0.94
C ARG A 107 -17.92 8.93 0.73
N VAL A 108 -18.90 8.83 -0.16
CA VAL A 108 -19.81 9.93 -0.51
C VAL A 108 -21.23 9.76 0.04
N SER A 109 -21.58 8.55 0.48
CA SER A 109 -22.84 8.27 1.15
C SER A 109 -22.68 7.09 2.11
N ALA A 110 -23.29 7.18 3.28
CA ALA A 110 -23.33 6.09 4.26
C ALA A 110 -24.50 5.11 4.00
N ALA A 111 -25.66 5.60 3.55
CA ALA A 111 -26.87 4.80 3.34
C ALA A 111 -27.69 5.30 2.13
N PRO A 112 -27.72 4.56 1.00
CA PRO A 112 -26.90 3.38 0.72
C PRO A 112 -25.42 3.76 0.68
N ARG A 113 -24.55 2.83 1.07
CA ARG A 113 -23.10 3.03 1.02
C ARG A 113 -22.67 3.26 -0.42
N ARG A 114 -22.01 4.38 -0.67
CA ARG A 114 -21.43 4.70 -1.98
C ARG A 114 -20.07 5.33 -1.81
N THR A 115 -19.13 4.86 -2.63
CA THR A 115 -17.79 5.43 -2.74
C THR A 115 -17.56 5.97 -4.14
N GLU A 116 -16.68 6.96 -4.23
CA GLU A 116 -16.15 7.48 -5.47
C GLU A 116 -14.67 7.09 -5.59
N VAL A 117 -14.23 6.76 -6.79
CA VAL A 117 -12.86 6.33 -7.06
C VAL A 117 -12.11 7.49 -7.71
N HIS A 118 -10.95 7.87 -7.17
CA HIS A 118 -10.15 8.88 -7.87
C HIS A 118 -9.51 8.30 -9.13
N THR A 119 -9.48 9.10 -10.19
CA THR A 119 -9.08 8.66 -11.54
C THR A 119 -7.58 8.43 -11.70
N TYR A 120 -6.74 9.09 -10.90
CA TYR A 120 -5.28 8.96 -11.02
C TYR A 120 -4.48 9.17 -9.73
N TRP A 121 -5.11 9.48 -8.58
CA TRP A 121 -4.36 9.66 -7.33
C TRP A 121 -3.83 8.32 -6.86
N GLU A 122 -2.60 8.32 -6.38
CA GLU A 122 -1.91 7.12 -5.90
C GLU A 122 -0.88 7.51 -4.83
N TRP A 123 -0.53 6.59 -3.95
CA TRP A 123 0.69 6.65 -3.13
C TRP A 123 1.50 5.37 -3.33
N ALA A 124 2.73 5.40 -2.84
CA ALA A 124 3.54 4.20 -2.71
C ALA A 124 4.03 4.06 -1.26
N MET A 125 3.84 2.88 -0.66
CA MET A 125 4.25 2.58 0.70
C MET A 125 5.38 1.56 0.69
N ALA A 126 6.53 1.97 1.22
CA ALA A 126 7.74 1.18 1.28
C ALA A 126 7.90 0.47 2.61
N PHE A 127 8.51 -0.71 2.57
CA PHE A 127 9.01 -1.44 3.74
C PHE A 127 10.37 -2.05 3.42
N VAL A 128 11.27 -2.07 4.39
CA VAL A 128 12.61 -2.68 4.31
C VAL A 128 12.74 -3.77 5.36
N PHE A 129 13.13 -4.97 4.97
CA PHE A 129 13.25 -6.13 5.84
C PHE A 129 14.73 -6.39 6.15
N PRO A 130 15.08 -6.80 7.38
CA PRO A 130 16.46 -7.09 7.75
C PRO A 130 17.04 -8.30 6.98
N GLY A 131 16.16 -9.18 6.49
CA GLY A 131 16.53 -10.37 5.73
C GLY A 131 15.46 -10.73 4.71
N ARG A 132 15.57 -11.94 4.16
CA ARG A 132 14.56 -12.48 3.23
C ARG A 132 13.22 -12.63 3.96
N PRO A 133 12.14 -11.97 3.50
CA PRO A 133 10.84 -12.08 4.14
C PRO A 133 10.24 -13.47 3.92
N ALA A 134 9.42 -13.94 4.87
CA ALA A 134 8.88 -15.30 4.86
C ALA A 134 7.91 -15.55 3.69
N PHE A 135 7.24 -14.50 3.20
CA PHE A 135 6.37 -14.60 2.02
C PHE A 135 7.15 -14.83 0.71
N GLN A 136 8.48 -14.67 0.70
CA GLN A 136 9.31 -14.99 -0.45
C GLN A 136 9.65 -16.48 -0.47
N THR A 137 8.74 -17.33 -0.94
CA THR A 137 9.00 -18.76 -1.14
C THR A 137 9.82 -19.01 -2.42
N LYS A 138 10.66 -20.06 -2.42
CA LYS A 138 11.50 -20.40 -3.58
C LYS A 138 10.61 -20.75 -4.79
N GLY A 139 10.81 -20.07 -5.91
CA GLY A 139 10.03 -20.28 -7.13
C GLY A 139 8.72 -19.49 -7.21
N SER A 140 8.32 -18.78 -6.16
CA SER A 140 7.14 -17.89 -6.21
C SER A 140 7.51 -16.52 -6.76
N SER A 141 6.72 -16.02 -7.71
CA SER A 141 6.85 -14.67 -8.29
C SER A 141 5.95 -13.63 -7.61
N GLY A 142 5.40 -13.95 -6.44
CA GLY A 142 4.60 -13.01 -5.66
C GLY A 142 4.15 -13.57 -4.31
N GLY A 143 3.73 -12.68 -3.43
CA GLY A 143 3.37 -13.01 -2.06
C GLY A 143 2.22 -12.14 -1.58
N VAL A 144 1.59 -12.62 -0.52
CA VAL A 144 0.56 -11.90 0.21
C VAL A 144 1.17 -11.45 1.53
N ILE A 145 0.96 -10.19 1.87
CA ILE A 145 1.35 -9.62 3.16
C ILE A 145 0.09 -8.96 3.71
N GLU A 146 -0.21 -9.19 4.98
CA GLU A 146 -1.25 -8.47 5.69
C GLU A 146 -0.58 -7.33 6.48
N PHE A 147 -1.18 -6.15 6.42
CA PHE A 147 -0.71 -4.96 7.13
C PHE A 147 -1.81 -4.44 8.04
N ASP A 148 -1.53 -4.38 9.34
CA ASP A 148 -2.41 -3.73 10.30
C ASP A 148 -1.95 -2.27 10.44
N PRO A 149 -2.70 -1.31 9.90
CA PRO A 149 -2.34 0.10 9.94
C PRO A 149 -2.37 0.67 11.36
N ALA A 150 -3.15 0.09 12.29
CA ALA A 150 -3.25 0.57 13.67
C ALA A 150 -2.01 0.26 14.50
N SER A 151 -1.41 -0.92 14.32
CA SER A 151 -0.18 -1.33 15.01
C SER A 151 1.09 -1.13 14.19
N GLY A 152 0.95 -0.92 12.87
CA GLY A 152 2.07 -0.93 11.94
C GLY A 152 2.63 -2.34 11.67
N ARG A 153 2.00 -3.39 12.17
CA ARG A 153 2.50 -4.78 12.07
C ARG A 153 2.26 -5.36 10.68
N LEU A 154 3.25 -6.11 10.17
CA LEU A 154 3.12 -6.93 8.97
C LEU A 154 3.16 -8.42 9.33
N TRP A 155 2.33 -9.22 8.68
CA TRP A 155 2.41 -10.69 8.76
C TRP A 155 2.11 -11.33 7.41
N SER A 156 2.55 -12.57 7.22
CA SER A 156 2.26 -13.35 6.02
C SER A 156 1.54 -14.63 6.38
N PRO A 157 0.44 -15.00 5.69
CA PRO A 157 -0.17 -16.32 5.80
C PRO A 157 0.66 -17.31 4.97
N VAL A 158 1.69 -17.92 5.56
CA VAL A 158 2.47 -18.98 4.91
C VAL A 158 2.02 -20.32 5.46
N GLU A 159 1.58 -21.23 4.59
CA GLU A 159 1.19 -22.60 4.96
C GLU A 159 0.14 -22.69 6.08
N GLY A 160 -0.74 -21.68 6.18
CA GLY A 160 -1.78 -21.60 7.20
C GLY A 160 -1.32 -21.04 8.56
N ALA A 161 -0.05 -20.68 8.70
CA ALA A 161 0.47 -19.98 9.86
C ALA A 161 0.61 -18.46 9.60
N GLU A 162 0.32 -17.66 10.62
CA GLU A 162 0.64 -16.24 10.63
C GLU A 162 2.10 -16.05 11.03
N ILE A 163 2.95 -15.68 10.08
CA ILE A 163 4.37 -15.42 10.33
C ILE A 163 4.60 -13.91 10.33
N ASP A 164 5.04 -13.38 11.46
CA ASP A 164 5.39 -11.97 11.61
C ASP A 164 6.50 -11.56 10.62
N GLN A 165 6.38 -10.37 10.02
CA GLN A 165 7.32 -9.83 9.05
C GLN A 165 7.94 -8.54 9.58
N PRO A 166 8.90 -8.61 10.52
CA PRO A 166 9.56 -7.42 11.05
C PRO A 166 10.29 -6.68 9.94
N TYR A 167 10.14 -5.36 9.91
CA TYR A 167 10.80 -4.47 8.96
C TYR A 167 11.56 -3.39 9.73
N VAL A 168 12.74 -3.02 9.23
CA VAL A 168 13.63 -2.05 9.88
C VAL A 168 13.33 -0.61 9.48
N GLU A 169 12.69 -0.42 8.32
CA GLU A 169 12.31 0.91 7.84
C GLU A 169 11.04 0.85 6.99
N SER A 170 10.28 1.95 6.98
CA SER A 170 9.10 2.11 6.14
C SER A 170 8.90 3.58 5.77
N ALA A 171 8.29 3.82 4.60
CA ALA A 171 8.09 5.18 4.10
C ALA A 171 6.81 5.31 3.27
N LEU A 172 6.16 6.47 3.33
CA LEU A 172 5.02 6.81 2.48
C LEU A 172 5.43 7.87 1.46
N PHE A 173 5.37 7.54 0.18
CA PHE A 173 5.71 8.43 -0.92
C PHE A 173 4.48 9.07 -1.55
N LYS A 174 4.52 10.41 -1.62
CA LYS A 174 3.60 11.23 -2.39
C LYS A 174 3.92 11.16 -3.88
N LEU A 175 2.90 11.05 -4.73
CA LEU A 175 3.04 10.95 -6.19
C LEU A 175 2.36 12.09 -6.96
N VAL A 176 1.62 12.95 -6.24
CA VAL A 176 0.82 14.06 -6.79
C VAL A 176 1.11 15.33 -5.96
N PRO A 177 1.00 16.54 -6.54
CA PRO A 177 1.11 17.79 -5.76
C PRO A 177 0.05 17.91 -4.66
N ASP A 178 0.42 18.46 -3.50
CA ASP A 178 -0.47 18.53 -2.33
C ASP A 178 -1.75 19.34 -2.57
N GLY A 179 -1.67 20.40 -3.39
CA GLY A 179 -2.80 21.26 -3.71
C GLY A 179 -3.80 20.69 -4.72
N GLU A 180 -3.52 19.52 -5.30
CA GLU A 180 -4.44 18.86 -6.23
C GLU A 180 -5.73 18.50 -5.48
N ARG A 181 -6.89 18.72 -6.12
CA ARG A 181 -8.20 18.46 -5.52
C ARG A 181 -8.81 17.19 -6.10
N TRP A 182 -9.58 16.47 -5.27
CA TRP A 182 -10.27 15.26 -5.70
C TRP A 182 -11.26 15.54 -6.84
N GLY A 183 -12.06 16.60 -6.70
CA GLY A 183 -13.06 17.00 -7.67
C GLY A 183 -13.99 18.07 -7.09
N ALA A 184 -14.93 18.55 -7.90
CA ALA A 184 -15.86 19.59 -7.47
C ALA A 184 -16.83 19.11 -6.36
N ALA A 185 -17.19 17.83 -6.36
CA ALA A 185 -18.13 17.25 -5.41
C ALA A 185 -17.50 16.83 -4.07
N ILE A 186 -16.18 16.61 -4.05
CA ILE A 186 -15.44 16.12 -2.89
C ILE A 186 -14.35 17.13 -2.57
N ASP A 187 -14.59 17.94 -1.54
CA ASP A 187 -13.62 18.93 -1.05
C ASP A 187 -12.53 18.25 -0.20
N LEU A 188 -11.63 17.56 -0.89
CA LEU A 188 -10.46 16.90 -0.37
C LEU A 188 -9.27 17.25 -1.27
N THR A 189 -8.19 17.74 -0.67
CA THR A 189 -6.89 17.91 -1.36
C THR A 189 -6.01 16.68 -1.17
N TYR A 190 -5.06 16.47 -2.08
CA TYR A 190 -4.11 15.36 -1.98
C TYR A 190 -3.23 15.48 -0.73
N GLY A 191 -2.90 16.71 -0.32
CA GLY A 191 -2.18 16.99 0.92
C GLY A 191 -2.97 16.55 2.15
N GLN A 192 -4.25 16.92 2.25
CA GLN A 192 -5.14 16.49 3.35
C GLN A 192 -5.32 14.97 3.36
N ALA A 193 -5.50 14.35 2.19
CA ALA A 193 -5.59 12.89 2.07
C ALA A 193 -4.29 12.22 2.52
N THR A 194 -3.14 12.79 2.16
CA THR A 194 -1.85 12.27 2.59
C THR A 194 -1.67 12.38 4.11
N GLU A 195 -2.05 13.49 4.71
CA GLU A 195 -1.98 13.66 6.17
C GLU A 195 -2.90 12.67 6.90
N ALA A 196 -4.12 12.49 6.41
CA ALA A 196 -5.05 11.48 6.94
C ALA A 196 -4.49 10.06 6.79
N LEU A 197 -3.91 9.74 5.63
CA LEU A 197 -3.27 8.44 5.38
C LEU A 197 -2.05 8.24 6.28
N ALA A 198 -1.19 9.23 6.44
CA ALA A 198 0.00 9.16 7.29
C ALA A 198 -0.35 9.00 8.78
N ARG A 199 -1.47 9.56 9.24
CA ARG A 199 -2.00 9.29 10.59
C ARG A 199 -2.58 7.88 10.71
N PHE A 200 -3.22 7.40 9.65
CA PHE A 200 -3.85 6.08 9.63
C PHE A 200 -2.84 4.96 9.59
N VAL A 201 -1.80 5.10 8.78
CA VAL A 201 -0.70 4.16 8.74
C VAL A 201 0.29 4.50 9.84
N HIS A 202 0.34 3.71 10.90
CA HIS A 202 1.33 3.87 11.96
C HIS A 202 2.71 3.41 11.45
N VAL A 203 3.34 4.26 10.63
CA VAL A 203 4.69 4.05 10.08
C VAL A 203 5.71 4.39 11.17
N SER A 204 5.83 3.53 12.17
CA SER A 204 6.92 3.54 13.15
C SER A 204 7.87 2.40 12.81
N ASN A 205 9.18 2.66 12.76
CA ASN A 205 10.18 1.60 12.57
C ASN A 205 9.93 0.48 13.59
N ALA A 206 9.56 -0.71 13.12
CA ALA A 206 9.49 -1.87 14.00
C ALA A 206 10.93 -2.27 14.34
N THR A 207 11.30 -2.19 15.62
CA THR A 207 12.61 -2.70 16.03
C THR A 207 12.56 -4.23 15.95
N PRO A 208 13.48 -4.90 15.23
CA PRO A 208 13.51 -6.36 15.21
C PRO A 208 13.60 -6.88 16.67
N PRO A 209 12.85 -7.93 17.04
CA PRO A 209 13.10 -8.60 18.30
C PRO A 209 14.58 -9.02 18.32
N LYS A 210 15.29 -8.73 19.42
CA LYS A 210 16.66 -9.21 19.61
C LYS A 210 16.65 -10.72 19.38
N GLU A 211 17.51 -11.22 18.48
CA GLU A 211 17.77 -12.65 18.38
C GLU A 211 18.07 -13.15 19.79
N GLN A 212 17.18 -13.99 20.32
CA GLN A 212 17.48 -14.80 21.50
C GLN A 212 18.46 -15.86 21.00
N ASN A 213 19.75 -15.54 21.12
CA ASN A 213 20.79 -16.55 21.03
C ASN A 213 20.63 -17.47 22.24
N GLU A 214 20.08 -18.65 22.01
CA GLU A 214 20.35 -19.86 22.81
C GLU A 214 21.27 -20.79 22.03
#